data_AF-A0A8H3EBC4-F1
#
_entry.id   AF-A0A8H3EBC4-F1
#
_cell.length_a   1.000
_cell.length_b   1.000
_cell.length_c   1.000
_cell.angle_alpha   90.00
_cell.angle_beta   90.00
_cell.angle_gamma   90.00
#
_symmetry.space_group_name_H-M   'P 1'
#
loop_
_entity.id
_entity.type
_entity.pdbx_description
1 polymer ?
#
loop_
_entity_poly.entity_id
_entity_poly.type
_entity_poly.pdbx_seq_one_letter_code
_entity_poly.pdbx_strand_id
1 'polypeptide(L)'
;MRFSLPSERRYIGPHYEEIDRRENAELIHEIKLTFVPRAGGGGGRGGGGGGGGGRGGSGGSGGGSGGGSRGGVTFAGANGNRGASSYGAGGGRPTTIASGAFAGRSMGGGTRSQVYGNSRYGSGYPYGGGSSVAGRGFPFGYWPVFVPIGAGAGYYGYREYGPANNDSRPGGPMQQALVRYSEWPSDGGGTNTTNNATAPYYIVGDADSVSAVMEALVAQCSVVNATGTPVDENNSTVHVEQAVQYYRSSSFMLALTSYNNSANLPSNAPTDNNTEALPPSSDTSLPTGTNTTFLACLNDTIGASVPIMDAAPGTLRATTGLNVVGMLWLMIWLLKIF
;
A
#
# COMPACT_ATOMS: atom_id res chain seq x y z
N MET A 1 -16.86 -53.15 39.14
CA MET A 1 -17.33 -52.13 40.11
C MET A 1 -17.82 -50.93 39.31
N ARG A 2 -19.12 -50.63 39.38
CA ARG A 2 -19.74 -49.47 38.73
C ARG A 2 -19.69 -48.30 39.72
N PHE A 3 -19.08 -47.19 39.32
CA PHE A 3 -19.18 -45.92 40.03
C PHE A 3 -19.98 -44.96 39.17
N SER A 4 -21.11 -44.51 39.72
CA SER A 4 -21.99 -43.47 39.22
C SER A 4 -21.91 -42.29 40.17
N LEU A 5 -21.66 -41.08 39.67
CA LEU A 5 -21.86 -39.80 40.36
C LEU A 5 -22.16 -38.68 39.32
N PRO A 6 -22.74 -37.53 39.74
CA PRO A 6 -24.08 -37.15 39.30
C PRO A 6 -24.14 -35.97 38.30
N SER A 7 -25.32 -35.82 37.70
CA SER A 7 -25.76 -34.72 36.85
C SER A 7 -25.60 -33.36 37.53
N GLU A 8 -24.88 -32.44 36.89
CA GLU A 8 -24.85 -31.03 37.28
C GLU A 8 -25.76 -30.18 36.39
N ARG A 9 -26.43 -29.23 37.04
CA ARG A 9 -27.63 -28.52 36.62
C ARG A 9 -27.35 -27.52 35.49
N ARG A 10 -28.22 -27.49 34.49
CA ARG A 10 -28.45 -26.30 33.65
C ARG A 10 -29.02 -25.18 34.52
N TYR A 11 -28.27 -24.09 34.67
CA TYR A 11 -28.79 -22.80 35.10
C TYR A 11 -29.08 -21.97 33.85
N ILE A 12 -30.37 -21.76 33.56
CA ILE A 12 -30.85 -20.75 32.61
C ILE A 12 -31.45 -19.64 33.47
N GLY A 13 -30.75 -18.52 33.56
CA GLY A 13 -31.24 -17.30 34.18
C GLY A 13 -31.66 -16.30 33.09
N PRO A 14 -32.85 -15.65 33.19
CA PRO A 14 -33.29 -14.67 32.22
C PRO A 14 -33.05 -13.26 32.77
N HIS A 15 -31.96 -12.57 32.43
CA HIS A 15 -31.88 -11.13 32.75
C HIS A 15 -30.76 -10.32 32.06
N TYR A 16 -30.48 -10.54 30.77
CA TYR A 16 -29.44 -9.72 30.06
C TYR A 16 -29.92 -9.06 28.77
N GLU A 17 -31.14 -9.32 28.28
CA GLU A 17 -31.60 -8.77 26.98
C GLU A 17 -32.32 -7.42 27.08
N GLU A 18 -32.58 -6.88 28.27
CA GLU A 18 -33.48 -5.73 28.43
C GLU A 18 -32.79 -4.38 28.69
N ILE A 19 -31.47 -4.38 28.96
CA ILE A 19 -30.73 -3.14 29.23
C ILE A 19 -30.22 -2.48 27.93
N ASP A 20 -29.91 -3.25 26.90
CA ASP A 20 -29.29 -2.73 25.65
C ASP A 20 -30.26 -2.07 24.65
N ARG A 21 -31.58 -2.23 24.84
CA ARG A 21 -32.58 -1.63 23.94
C ARG A 21 -32.96 -0.20 24.31
N ARG A 22 -32.76 0.22 25.57
CA ARG A 22 -33.12 1.57 26.02
C ARG A 22 -32.08 2.61 25.63
N GLU A 23 -30.79 2.28 25.69
CA GLU A 23 -29.72 3.22 25.29
C GLU A 23 -29.67 3.48 23.78
N ASN A 24 -30.04 2.49 22.96
CA ASN A 24 -30.08 2.66 21.49
C ASN A 24 -31.26 3.51 20.98
N ALA A 25 -32.33 3.70 21.76
CA ALA A 25 -33.46 4.53 21.35
C ALA A 25 -33.23 6.02 21.63
N GLU A 26 -32.46 6.36 22.67
CA GLU A 26 -32.15 7.76 23.02
C GLU A 26 -31.12 8.37 22.05
N LEU A 27 -30.14 7.60 21.59
CA LEU A 27 -29.15 8.05 20.59
C LEU A 27 -29.76 8.34 19.20
N ILE A 28 -30.84 7.65 18.82
CA ILE A 28 -31.54 7.89 17.54
C ILE A 28 -32.39 9.18 17.61
N HIS A 29 -32.80 9.62 18.80
CA HIS A 29 -33.55 10.87 18.96
C HIS A 29 -32.63 12.11 18.95
N GLU A 30 -31.37 11.97 19.37
CA GLU A 30 -30.39 13.08 19.37
C GLU A 30 -29.84 13.40 17.98
N ILE A 31 -29.71 12.40 17.08
CA ILE A 31 -29.18 12.59 15.72
C ILE A 31 -30.22 13.25 14.77
N LYS A 32 -31.52 13.22 15.13
CA LYS A 32 -32.59 13.80 14.29
C LYS A 32 -32.80 15.31 14.46
N LEU A 33 -32.12 15.98 15.39
CA LEU A 33 -32.36 17.40 15.70
C LEU A 33 -31.30 18.37 15.15
N THR A 34 -30.31 17.91 14.36
CA THR A 34 -29.24 18.79 13.85
C THR A 34 -29.06 18.80 12.33
N PHE A 35 -30.14 18.56 11.58
CA PHE A 35 -30.18 18.90 10.15
C PHE A 35 -31.21 19.99 9.88
N VAL A 36 -30.72 21.24 9.84
CA VAL A 36 -31.50 22.39 9.35
C VAL A 36 -31.60 22.28 7.82
N PRO A 37 -32.80 22.23 7.23
CA PRO A 37 -32.96 22.33 5.79
C PRO A 37 -32.78 23.79 5.36
N ARG A 38 -31.85 24.06 4.42
CA ARG A 38 -31.76 25.37 3.78
C ARG A 38 -32.65 25.40 2.55
N ALA A 39 -33.74 26.16 2.66
CA ALA A 39 -34.69 26.42 1.60
C ALA A 39 -34.16 27.41 0.54
N GLY A 40 -34.54 27.17 -0.71
CA GLY A 40 -35.20 28.15 -1.58
C GLY A 40 -34.38 29.20 -2.35
N GLY A 41 -34.59 29.26 -3.66
CA GLY A 41 -34.33 30.42 -4.55
C GLY A 41 -33.82 29.99 -5.92
N GLY A 42 -34.70 29.72 -6.90
CA GLY A 42 -35.07 30.66 -7.99
C GLY A 42 -34.13 30.48 -9.19
N GLY A 43 -34.52 29.98 -10.36
CA GLY A 43 -35.54 30.52 -11.27
C GLY A 43 -34.86 31.32 -12.38
N GLY A 44 -34.71 30.76 -13.59
CA GLY A 44 -34.17 31.48 -14.75
C GLY A 44 -34.08 30.63 -16.01
N ARG A 45 -35.00 30.84 -16.95
CA ARG A 45 -35.08 30.22 -18.29
C ARG A 45 -34.40 31.10 -19.36
N GLY A 46 -33.96 30.45 -20.45
CA GLY A 46 -33.69 31.03 -21.78
C GLY A 46 -32.21 31.20 -22.08
N GLY A 47 -31.65 30.88 -23.26
CA GLY A 47 -32.18 30.44 -24.55
C GLY A 47 -31.15 30.79 -25.65
N GLY A 48 -31.06 29.97 -26.71
CA GLY A 48 -30.27 30.21 -27.94
C GLY A 48 -28.78 29.82 -27.84
N GLY A 49 -28.11 29.22 -28.82
CA GLY A 49 -28.39 28.98 -30.24
C GLY A 49 -27.09 29.19 -31.04
N GLY A 50 -26.72 28.25 -31.93
CA GLY A 50 -25.61 28.34 -32.90
C GLY A 50 -24.26 27.80 -32.36
N GLY A 51 -23.47 26.99 -33.06
CA GLY A 51 -23.37 26.72 -34.50
C GLY A 51 -21.94 26.98 -34.96
N GLY A 52 -21.24 25.97 -35.49
CA GLY A 52 -19.88 26.04 -36.07
C GLY A 52 -18.86 25.25 -35.25
N GLY A 53 -18.16 24.22 -35.73
CA GLY A 53 -17.67 23.97 -37.08
C GLY A 53 -16.23 24.49 -37.19
N GLY A 54 -15.22 23.66 -36.95
CA GLY A 54 -13.82 24.07 -37.04
C GLY A 54 -12.83 22.91 -36.86
N ARG A 55 -12.15 22.58 -37.95
CA ARG A 55 -11.17 21.51 -38.12
C ARG A 55 -9.80 21.89 -37.55
N GLY A 56 -9.04 20.86 -37.18
CA GLY A 56 -7.61 20.75 -37.50
C GLY A 56 -6.64 21.43 -36.53
N GLY A 57 -5.64 20.67 -36.08
CA GLY A 57 -4.53 21.22 -35.30
C GLY A 57 -3.65 20.16 -34.66
N SER A 58 -3.04 19.30 -35.47
CA SER A 58 -1.85 18.55 -35.09
C SER A 58 -0.72 19.53 -34.75
N GLY A 59 -0.33 19.58 -33.48
CA GLY A 59 0.79 20.36 -32.98
C GLY A 59 1.67 19.49 -32.10
N GLY A 60 2.67 18.85 -32.71
CA GLY A 60 3.78 18.25 -31.99
C GLY A 60 4.83 19.31 -31.62
N SER A 61 5.32 19.22 -30.39
CA SER A 61 6.59 19.74 -29.83
C SER A 61 6.38 19.76 -28.32
N GLY A 62 7.28 19.34 -27.44
CA GLY A 62 8.69 18.99 -27.54
C GLY A 62 9.27 19.25 -26.14
N GLY A 63 10.14 18.36 -25.67
CA GLY A 63 11.11 18.67 -24.61
C GLY A 63 10.60 18.72 -23.17
N GLY A 64 10.89 17.66 -22.42
CA GLY A 64 10.75 17.60 -20.97
C GLY A 64 11.35 16.34 -20.40
N SER A 65 12.65 16.16 -20.61
CA SER A 65 13.47 15.11 -19.99
C SER A 65 13.49 15.30 -18.47
N GLY A 66 12.67 14.51 -17.78
CA GLY A 66 12.77 14.21 -16.35
C GLY A 66 12.71 12.70 -16.20
N GLY A 67 13.86 12.09 -15.99
CA GLY A 67 14.02 10.65 -15.81
C GLY A 67 13.32 10.16 -14.56
N GLY A 68 12.14 9.58 -14.73
CA GLY A 68 11.52 8.65 -13.80
C GLY A 68 10.98 7.52 -14.66
N SER A 69 11.49 6.31 -14.45
CA SER A 69 11.03 5.10 -15.14
C SER A 69 9.50 5.01 -15.01
N ARG A 70 8.78 5.27 -16.12
CA ARG A 70 7.32 5.16 -16.20
C ARG A 70 6.95 3.69 -16.41
N GLY A 71 7.10 2.88 -15.36
CA GLY A 71 6.41 1.59 -15.24
C GLY A 71 4.94 1.87 -14.96
N GLY A 72 4.17 2.08 -16.03
CA GLY A 72 2.88 2.75 -16.01
C GLY A 72 1.73 1.89 -15.49
N VAL A 73 1.51 1.91 -14.18
CA VAL A 73 0.22 1.53 -13.60
C VAL A 73 -0.69 2.75 -13.58
N THR A 74 -1.82 2.69 -14.28
CA THR A 74 -2.87 3.71 -14.21
C THR A 74 -4.04 3.22 -13.40
N PHE A 75 -4.44 3.99 -12.39
CA PHE A 75 -5.60 3.72 -11.57
C PHE A 75 -6.78 4.55 -12.06
N ALA A 76 -7.89 3.90 -12.35
CA ALA A 76 -9.14 4.58 -12.66
C ALA A 76 -9.75 5.14 -11.35
N GLY A 77 -10.08 6.43 -11.34
CA GLY A 77 -10.73 7.09 -10.21
C GLY A 77 -11.81 8.05 -10.67
N ALA A 78 -12.75 8.36 -9.76
CA ALA A 78 -13.85 9.30 -10.04
C ALA A 78 -13.37 10.71 -10.46
N ASN A 79 -12.11 11.06 -10.16
CA ASN A 79 -11.49 12.34 -10.49
C ASN A 79 -10.43 12.23 -11.60
N GLY A 80 -10.52 11.21 -12.46
CA GLY A 80 -9.58 10.95 -13.56
C GLY A 80 -8.54 9.87 -13.24
N ASN A 81 -7.77 9.47 -14.27
CA ASN A 81 -6.75 8.45 -14.15
C ASN A 81 -5.52 8.98 -13.40
N ARG A 82 -5.00 8.20 -12.47
CA ARG A 82 -3.78 8.51 -11.69
C ARG A 82 -2.68 7.53 -12.06
N GLY A 83 -1.44 7.99 -12.19
CA GLY A 83 -0.28 7.13 -12.37
C GLY A 83 0.27 6.59 -11.07
N ALA A 84 1.33 5.80 -11.16
CA ALA A 84 2.26 5.55 -10.07
C ALA A 84 3.67 6.01 -10.48
N SER A 85 4.44 6.48 -9.50
CA SER A 85 5.83 6.85 -9.73
C SER A 85 6.76 6.36 -8.62
N SER A 86 7.95 5.92 -9.03
CA SER A 86 9.11 5.79 -8.15
C SER A 86 9.59 7.17 -7.72
N TYR A 87 10.02 7.32 -6.47
CA TYR A 87 10.46 8.60 -5.88
C TYR A 87 9.40 9.71 -5.82
N GLY A 88 8.17 9.45 -6.29
CA GLY A 88 7.05 10.36 -6.16
C GLY A 88 6.66 10.59 -4.70
N ALA A 89 6.13 11.79 -4.43
CA ALA A 89 5.63 12.17 -3.11
C ALA A 89 4.32 11.47 -2.73
N GLY A 90 3.55 11.00 -3.72
CA GLY A 90 2.22 10.41 -3.53
C GLY A 90 1.17 11.44 -3.10
N GLY A 91 0.21 11.01 -2.28
CA GLY A 91 -0.79 11.86 -1.64
C GLY A 91 -2.05 12.07 -2.47
N GLY A 92 -2.56 13.31 -2.45
CA GLY A 92 -3.84 13.68 -3.05
C GLY A 92 -5.05 13.24 -2.22
N ARG A 93 -6.25 13.46 -2.75
CA ARG A 93 -7.49 13.01 -2.09
C ARG A 93 -7.69 11.51 -2.34
N PRO A 94 -7.99 10.70 -1.31
CA PRO A 94 -8.45 9.33 -1.51
C PRO A 94 -9.72 9.31 -2.36
N THR A 95 -9.87 8.27 -3.17
CA THR A 95 -11.04 8.02 -4.02
C THR A 95 -11.63 6.65 -3.72
N THR A 96 -12.93 6.49 -3.88
CA THR A 96 -13.60 5.19 -3.73
C THR A 96 -13.48 4.38 -5.03
N ILE A 97 -13.15 3.09 -4.89
CA ILE A 97 -13.14 2.15 -6.02
C ILE A 97 -14.57 1.92 -6.49
N ALA A 98 -14.83 2.18 -7.77
CA ALA A 98 -16.18 2.14 -8.32
C ALA A 98 -16.70 0.73 -8.64
N SER A 99 -15.82 -0.23 -8.91
CA SER A 99 -16.21 -1.59 -9.36
C SER A 99 -15.12 -2.63 -9.09
N GLY A 100 -15.42 -3.91 -9.32
CA GLY A 100 -14.52 -5.03 -9.11
C GLY A 100 -14.56 -5.58 -7.68
N ALA A 101 -13.64 -6.50 -7.36
CA ALA A 101 -13.59 -7.22 -6.07
C ALA A 101 -13.43 -6.29 -4.85
N PHE A 102 -12.99 -5.05 -5.08
CA PHE A 102 -12.73 -4.06 -4.05
C PHE A 102 -13.63 -2.83 -4.13
N ALA A 103 -14.76 -2.92 -4.85
CA ALA A 103 -15.73 -1.84 -4.93
C ALA A 103 -16.12 -1.32 -3.53
N GLY A 104 -16.18 0.00 -3.38
CA GLY A 104 -16.48 0.67 -2.11
C GLY A 104 -15.27 0.92 -1.20
N ARG A 105 -14.12 0.28 -1.46
CA ARG A 105 -12.89 0.53 -0.68
C ARG A 105 -12.23 1.85 -1.11
N SER A 106 -11.52 2.48 -0.16
CA SER A 106 -10.75 3.71 -0.41
C SER A 106 -9.40 3.40 -1.08
N MET A 107 -8.96 4.24 -2.02
CA MET A 107 -7.70 4.13 -2.74
C MET A 107 -7.01 5.50 -2.83
N GLY A 108 -5.69 5.53 -2.63
CA GLY A 108 -4.86 6.72 -2.70
C GLY A 108 -4.83 7.55 -1.40
N GLY A 109 -4.07 8.65 -1.43
CA GLY A 109 -3.93 9.59 -0.32
C GLY A 109 -2.73 9.34 0.60
N GLY A 110 -2.10 8.17 0.52
CA GLY A 110 -0.85 7.88 1.23
C GLY A 110 0.32 8.65 0.62
N THR A 111 1.19 9.21 1.47
CA THR A 111 2.39 9.95 1.06
C THR A 111 3.65 9.11 1.21
N ARG A 112 4.72 9.48 0.51
CA ARG A 112 6.04 8.81 0.60
C ARG A 112 6.53 8.63 2.04
N SER A 113 6.30 9.61 2.90
CA SER A 113 6.67 9.55 4.33
C SER A 113 5.93 8.46 5.13
N GLN A 114 4.81 7.96 4.61
CA GLN A 114 3.97 6.93 5.24
C GLN A 114 4.23 5.53 4.68
N VAL A 115 5.18 5.38 3.74
CA VAL A 115 5.42 4.12 3.03
C VAL A 115 5.96 3.04 3.97
N TYR A 116 6.70 3.40 5.02
CA TYR A 116 7.28 2.43 5.93
C TYR A 116 6.23 1.81 6.87
N GLY A 117 6.16 0.47 6.88
CA GLY A 117 5.50 -0.32 7.91
C GLY A 117 6.48 -0.80 8.98
N ASN A 118 6.34 -2.05 9.40
CA ASN A 118 7.29 -2.76 10.25
C ASN A 118 7.44 -4.22 9.76
N SER A 119 8.04 -5.10 10.56
CA SER A 119 8.23 -6.52 10.23
C SER A 119 6.93 -7.33 10.19
N ARG A 120 5.79 -6.75 10.60
CA ARG A 120 4.51 -7.46 10.68
C ARG A 120 3.63 -7.16 9.49
N TYR A 121 2.98 -8.22 9.00
CA TYR A 121 1.95 -8.08 7.98
C TYR A 121 0.80 -7.20 8.48
N GLY A 122 0.19 -6.45 7.57
CA GLY A 122 -0.83 -5.44 7.85
C GLY A 122 -0.35 -4.15 8.51
N SER A 123 0.96 -3.96 8.66
CA SER A 123 1.56 -2.68 9.02
C SER A 123 1.66 -1.71 7.84
N GLY A 124 2.02 -0.46 8.14
CA GLY A 124 2.27 0.58 7.13
C GLY A 124 1.00 1.23 6.57
N TYR A 125 -0.13 1.12 7.27
CA TYR A 125 -1.33 1.90 6.97
C TYR A 125 -1.23 3.28 7.64
N PRO A 126 -1.54 4.38 6.93
CA PRO A 126 -1.49 5.72 7.51
C PRO A 126 -2.69 6.03 8.42
N TYR A 127 -3.60 5.06 8.60
CA TYR A 127 -4.78 5.16 9.43
C TYR A 127 -5.10 3.80 10.05
N GLY A 128 -5.75 3.82 11.20
CA GLY A 128 -6.23 2.64 11.91
C GLY A 128 -5.09 1.77 12.47
N GLY A 129 -5.16 1.47 13.77
CA GLY A 129 -4.29 0.44 14.37
C GLY A 129 -4.70 -0.97 13.94
N GLY A 130 -3.87 -1.97 14.25
CA GLY A 130 -4.19 -3.38 14.06
C GLY A 130 -3.26 -4.10 13.08
N SER A 131 -3.35 -5.42 13.13
CA SER A 131 -2.50 -6.36 12.40
C SER A 131 -3.12 -6.78 11.07
N SER A 132 -4.45 -6.76 10.91
CA SER A 132 -5.09 -7.34 9.72
C SER A 132 -5.16 -6.39 8.54
N VAL A 133 -4.99 -6.93 7.33
CA VAL A 133 -5.22 -6.23 6.05
C VAL A 133 -6.66 -6.32 5.55
N ALA A 134 -7.49 -7.20 6.11
CA ALA A 134 -8.82 -7.50 5.59
C ALA A 134 -9.74 -6.26 5.65
N GLY A 135 -10.45 -5.98 4.55
CA GLY A 135 -11.41 -4.88 4.46
C GLY A 135 -10.82 -3.45 4.54
N ARG A 136 -9.49 -3.28 4.55
CA ARG A 136 -8.85 -1.95 4.64
C ARG A 136 -8.95 -1.16 3.32
N GLY A 137 -8.19 -0.09 3.10
CA GLY A 137 -8.12 0.57 1.78
C GLY A 137 -6.76 0.33 1.14
N PHE A 138 -6.48 1.02 0.03
CA PHE A 138 -5.20 0.96 -0.66
C PHE A 138 -4.61 2.38 -0.72
N PRO A 139 -4.07 2.90 0.39
CA PRO A 139 -3.62 4.29 0.48
C PRO A 139 -2.57 4.65 -0.58
N PHE A 140 -1.85 3.67 -1.11
CA PHE A 140 -0.84 3.87 -2.14
C PHE A 140 -1.22 3.33 -3.52
N GLY A 141 -2.45 2.85 -3.70
CA GLY A 141 -2.97 2.27 -4.95
C GLY A 141 -2.82 0.75 -5.07
N TYR A 142 -1.87 0.15 -4.36
CA TYR A 142 -1.50 -1.26 -4.50
C TYR A 142 -2.10 -2.15 -3.42
N TRP A 143 -2.32 -3.42 -3.76
CA TRP A 143 -2.92 -4.42 -2.87
C TRP A 143 -1.86 -5.09 -2.00
N PRO A 144 -2.19 -5.47 -0.76
CA PRO A 144 -1.31 -6.28 0.07
C PRO A 144 -0.78 -7.53 -0.64
N VAL A 145 0.46 -7.92 -0.32
CA VAL A 145 1.06 -9.14 -0.83
C VAL A 145 0.27 -10.35 -0.35
N PHE A 146 -0.01 -11.28 -1.25
CA PHE A 146 -0.56 -12.58 -0.89
C PHE A 146 0.58 -13.42 -0.32
N VAL A 147 0.53 -13.73 0.98
CA VAL A 147 1.56 -14.60 1.58
C VAL A 147 1.02 -16.02 1.74
N PRO A 148 1.43 -16.97 0.88
CA PRO A 148 1.07 -18.36 1.02
C PRO A 148 1.73 -18.97 2.27
N ILE A 149 0.99 -19.80 3.01
CA ILE A 149 1.53 -20.58 4.14
C ILE A 149 1.48 -22.09 3.83
N GLY A 150 1.35 -22.44 2.55
CA GLY A 150 1.27 -23.81 2.04
C GLY A 150 -0.16 -24.36 1.99
N ALA A 151 -0.33 -25.45 1.23
CA ALA A 151 -1.58 -26.21 1.09
C ALA A 151 -2.83 -25.37 0.72
N GLY A 152 -2.67 -24.32 -0.09
CA GLY A 152 -3.75 -23.41 -0.48
C GLY A 152 -4.25 -22.48 0.65
N ALA A 153 -3.58 -22.50 1.80
CA ALA A 153 -3.78 -21.54 2.87
C ALA A 153 -2.78 -20.38 2.74
N GLY A 154 -3.04 -19.31 3.46
CA GLY A 154 -2.16 -18.16 3.53
C GLY A 154 -2.51 -17.29 4.71
N TYR A 155 -1.72 -16.24 4.85
CA TYR A 155 -1.58 -15.52 6.09
C TYR A 155 -2.73 -14.53 6.34
N TYR A 156 -3.23 -14.41 7.56
CA TYR A 156 -4.48 -13.73 7.91
C TYR A 156 -4.84 -12.46 7.09
N GLY A 157 -6.09 -12.37 6.61
CA GLY A 157 -6.58 -11.28 5.76
C GLY A 157 -6.11 -11.28 4.30
N TYR A 158 -5.19 -12.18 3.91
CA TYR A 158 -4.69 -12.32 2.53
C TYR A 158 -5.70 -12.80 1.48
N ARG A 159 -6.78 -13.50 1.89
CA ARG A 159 -7.70 -14.19 0.95
C ARG A 159 -8.34 -13.24 -0.05
N GLU A 160 -8.51 -11.98 0.34
CA GLU A 160 -9.06 -10.93 -0.51
C GLU A 160 -8.16 -10.60 -1.71
N TYR A 161 -6.85 -10.84 -1.60
CA TYR A 161 -5.84 -10.37 -2.56
C TYR A 161 -5.25 -11.49 -3.42
N GLY A 162 -5.46 -12.75 -3.04
CA GLY A 162 -4.96 -13.90 -3.78
C GLY A 162 -5.70 -14.18 -5.08
N PRO A 163 -5.25 -15.19 -5.84
CA PRO A 163 -3.96 -15.90 -5.76
C PRO A 163 -2.74 -15.01 -6.10
N ALA A 164 -1.51 -15.53 -5.96
CA ALA A 164 -0.26 -14.86 -6.34
C ALA A 164 -0.21 -14.55 -7.85
N ASN A 165 -0.77 -15.42 -8.69
CA ASN A 165 -0.87 -15.20 -10.14
C ASN A 165 -2.03 -14.26 -10.55
N ASN A 166 -2.70 -13.61 -9.59
CA ASN A 166 -3.79 -12.69 -9.87
C ASN A 166 -3.30 -11.47 -10.67
N ASP A 167 -3.71 -11.39 -11.94
CA ASP A 167 -3.33 -10.36 -12.91
C ASP A 167 -4.11 -9.05 -12.75
N SER A 168 -5.19 -9.05 -11.97
CA SER A 168 -5.94 -7.82 -11.66
C SER A 168 -5.18 -6.92 -10.67
N ARG A 169 -4.10 -7.42 -10.06
CA ARG A 169 -3.19 -6.65 -9.20
C ARG A 169 -2.60 -5.47 -9.96
N PRO A 170 -2.63 -4.26 -9.38
CA PRO A 170 -1.90 -3.13 -9.93
C PRO A 170 -0.40 -3.46 -10.00
N GLY A 171 0.21 -3.30 -11.19
CA GLY A 171 1.60 -3.68 -11.44
C GLY A 171 1.82 -5.15 -11.82
N GLY A 172 0.75 -5.92 -12.01
CA GLY A 172 0.79 -7.30 -12.48
C GLY A 172 0.88 -8.34 -11.34
N PRO A 173 1.03 -9.63 -11.72
CA PRO A 173 1.06 -10.74 -10.76
C PRO A 173 2.22 -10.61 -9.77
N MET A 174 2.11 -11.30 -8.65
CA MET A 174 3.15 -11.27 -7.61
C MET A 174 4.46 -11.90 -8.10
N GLN A 175 5.55 -11.19 -7.84
CA GLN A 175 6.92 -11.59 -8.15
C GLN A 175 7.77 -11.49 -6.89
N GLN A 176 8.85 -12.27 -6.87
CA GLN A 176 9.92 -12.18 -5.91
C GLN A 176 11.26 -12.12 -6.63
N ALA A 177 12.23 -11.41 -6.07
CA ALA A 177 13.59 -11.35 -6.59
C ALA A 177 14.62 -11.49 -5.48
N LEU A 178 15.68 -12.25 -5.76
CA LEU A 178 16.82 -12.40 -4.86
C LEU A 178 17.64 -11.11 -4.84
N VAL A 179 17.86 -10.56 -3.65
CA VAL A 179 18.67 -9.38 -3.41
C VAL A 179 19.93 -9.80 -2.66
N ARG A 180 21.07 -9.70 -3.35
CA ARG A 180 22.37 -10.10 -2.82
C ARG A 180 23.38 -9.00 -3.11
N TYR A 181 24.21 -8.69 -2.11
CA TYR A 181 25.32 -7.78 -2.31
C TYR A 181 26.34 -8.38 -3.29
N SER A 182 26.85 -7.56 -4.21
CA SER A 182 27.70 -8.00 -5.32
C SER A 182 29.03 -8.64 -4.90
N GLU A 183 29.58 -8.23 -3.77
CA GLU A 183 30.88 -8.74 -3.28
C GLU A 183 30.72 -9.99 -2.40
N TRP A 184 29.49 -10.39 -2.07
CA TRP A 184 29.30 -11.64 -1.32
C TRP A 184 29.66 -12.85 -2.18
N PRO A 185 30.13 -13.95 -1.57
CA PRO A 185 30.33 -15.20 -2.30
C PRO A 185 29.05 -15.60 -3.01
N SER A 186 29.15 -16.05 -4.26
CA SER A 186 28.04 -16.74 -4.92
C SER A 186 27.64 -17.94 -4.07
N ASP A 187 26.34 -18.28 -4.03
CA ASP A 187 25.87 -19.53 -3.42
C ASP A 187 26.49 -20.73 -4.15
N GLY A 188 27.71 -21.09 -3.73
CA GLY A 188 28.48 -22.24 -4.16
C GLY A 188 28.47 -23.21 -3.01
N GLY A 189 27.73 -24.30 -3.18
CA GLY A 189 27.40 -25.27 -2.14
C GLY A 189 28.60 -25.73 -1.31
N GLY A 190 28.40 -25.88 -0.01
CA GLY A 190 29.41 -26.52 0.83
C GLY A 190 29.11 -26.59 2.32
N THR A 191 28.41 -25.61 2.91
CA THR A 191 28.19 -25.62 4.35
C THR A 191 26.79 -25.12 4.70
N ASN A 192 25.97 -25.98 5.31
CA ASN A 192 24.63 -25.70 5.86
C ASN A 192 24.61 -24.64 6.99
N THR A 193 25.63 -23.81 7.12
CA THR A 193 25.71 -22.72 8.09
C THR A 193 25.43 -21.41 7.39
N THR A 194 24.18 -20.95 7.47
CA THR A 194 23.78 -19.62 7.00
C THR A 194 24.58 -18.57 7.76
N ASN A 195 25.54 -17.92 7.11
CA ASN A 195 26.26 -16.80 7.70
C ASN A 195 25.37 -15.56 7.64
N ASN A 196 24.91 -15.08 8.80
CA ASN A 196 24.05 -13.89 8.89
C ASN A 196 24.66 -12.63 8.24
N ALA A 197 25.99 -12.54 8.17
CA ALA A 197 26.69 -11.40 7.56
C ALA A 197 26.57 -11.37 6.02
N THR A 198 26.28 -12.51 5.40
CA THR A 198 26.17 -12.67 3.94
C THR A 198 24.86 -13.33 3.52
N ALA A 199 23.88 -13.37 4.41
CA ALA A 199 22.58 -13.97 4.14
C ALA A 199 21.82 -13.10 3.11
N PRO A 200 21.33 -13.70 2.00
CA PRO A 200 20.61 -12.93 1.00
C PRO A 200 19.24 -12.46 1.49
N TYR A 201 18.70 -11.48 0.78
CA TYR A 201 17.37 -10.95 0.97
C TYR A 201 16.48 -11.33 -0.20
N TYR A 202 15.17 -11.21 -0.02
CA TYR A 202 14.19 -11.20 -1.08
C TYR A 202 13.36 -9.93 -1.02
N ILE A 203 13.05 -9.37 -2.19
CA ILE A 203 11.97 -8.41 -2.34
C ILE A 203 10.76 -9.11 -2.94
N VAL A 204 9.56 -8.79 -2.45
CA VAL A 204 8.31 -9.41 -2.90
C VAL A 204 7.24 -8.33 -3.09
N GLY A 205 6.56 -8.35 -4.23
CA GLY A 205 5.54 -7.36 -4.60
C GLY A 205 4.89 -7.69 -5.94
N ASP A 206 4.21 -6.73 -6.55
CA ASP A 206 3.79 -6.81 -7.95
C ASP A 206 4.99 -6.74 -8.91
N ALA A 207 4.83 -7.28 -10.13
CA ALA A 207 5.91 -7.42 -11.10
C ALA A 207 6.60 -6.09 -11.45
N ASP A 208 5.82 -5.04 -11.70
CA ASP A 208 6.34 -3.71 -12.02
C ASP A 208 7.12 -3.12 -10.85
N SER A 209 6.60 -3.23 -9.62
CA SER A 209 7.29 -2.74 -8.43
C SER A 209 8.58 -3.50 -8.14
N VAL A 210 8.61 -4.83 -8.32
CA VAL A 210 9.83 -5.63 -8.14
C VAL A 210 10.89 -5.23 -9.16
N SER A 211 10.50 -5.02 -10.43
CA SER A 211 11.41 -4.57 -11.47
C SER A 211 11.97 -3.17 -11.16
N ALA A 212 11.11 -2.21 -10.81
CA ALA A 212 11.52 -0.83 -10.53
C ALA A 212 12.42 -0.73 -9.29
N VAL A 213 12.12 -1.48 -8.24
CA VAL A 213 12.92 -1.51 -7.02
C VAL A 213 14.27 -2.20 -7.27
N MET A 214 14.31 -3.30 -8.03
CA MET A 214 15.58 -3.96 -8.37
C MET A 214 16.51 -3.01 -9.13
N GLU A 215 15.99 -2.25 -10.11
CA GLU A 215 16.77 -1.24 -10.83
C GLU A 215 17.39 -0.20 -9.86
N ALA A 216 16.60 0.29 -8.90
CA ALA A 216 17.08 1.22 -7.89
C ALA A 216 18.14 0.60 -6.95
N LEU A 217 17.95 -0.65 -6.53
CA LEU A 217 18.88 -1.37 -5.66
C LEU A 217 20.22 -1.66 -6.34
N VAL A 218 20.21 -2.02 -7.62
CA VAL A 218 21.43 -2.19 -8.42
C VAL A 218 22.18 -0.86 -8.53
N ALA A 219 21.46 0.25 -8.72
CA ALA A 219 22.06 1.57 -8.85
C ALA A 219 22.63 2.14 -7.55
N GLN A 220 22.03 1.83 -6.38
CA GLN A 220 22.35 2.50 -5.12
C GLN A 220 23.02 1.62 -4.06
N CYS A 221 22.79 0.31 -4.08
CA CYS A 221 23.20 -0.61 -3.01
C CYS A 221 24.17 -1.71 -3.47
N SER A 222 24.76 -1.59 -4.66
CA SER A 222 25.69 -2.58 -5.23
C SER A 222 25.11 -4.01 -5.24
N VAL A 223 23.82 -4.12 -5.53
CA VAL A 223 23.09 -5.39 -5.60
C VAL A 223 23.36 -6.06 -6.95
N VAL A 224 23.47 -7.39 -6.94
CA VAL A 224 23.52 -8.17 -8.19
C VAL A 224 22.16 -8.09 -8.88
N ASN A 225 22.15 -7.65 -10.14
CA ASN A 225 20.92 -7.61 -10.92
C ASN A 225 20.29 -9.00 -11.03
N ALA A 226 19.05 -9.13 -10.59
CA ALA A 226 18.27 -10.36 -10.64
C ALA A 226 16.89 -10.08 -11.23
N THR A 227 16.42 -10.98 -12.09
CA THR A 227 15.07 -10.90 -12.65
C THR A 227 14.05 -11.38 -11.61
N GLY A 228 12.89 -10.71 -11.55
CA GLY A 228 11.74 -11.21 -10.81
C GLY A 228 11.34 -12.61 -11.29
N THR A 229 10.95 -13.45 -10.35
CA THR A 229 10.33 -14.75 -10.61
C THR A 229 8.94 -14.80 -9.97
N PRO A 230 7.95 -15.47 -10.59
CA PRO A 230 6.63 -15.63 -9.99
C PRO A 230 6.71 -16.30 -8.61
N VAL A 231 5.87 -15.85 -7.67
CA VAL A 231 5.76 -16.50 -6.36
C VAL A 231 5.01 -17.84 -6.50
N ASP A 232 5.64 -18.93 -6.04
CA ASP A 232 5.02 -20.25 -5.96
C ASP A 232 4.23 -20.39 -4.66
N GLU A 233 2.92 -20.61 -4.78
CA GLU A 233 2.02 -20.76 -3.62
C GLU A 233 2.16 -22.11 -2.90
N ASN A 234 2.61 -23.13 -3.62
CA ASN A 234 2.79 -24.48 -3.08
C ASN A 234 4.16 -24.65 -2.42
N ASN A 235 5.16 -23.93 -2.92
CA ASN A 235 6.53 -23.98 -2.43
C ASN A 235 7.15 -22.57 -2.37
N SER A 236 6.59 -21.72 -1.51
CA SER A 236 7.05 -20.35 -1.35
C SER A 236 8.50 -20.30 -0.88
N THR A 237 9.35 -19.58 -1.60
CA THR A 237 10.75 -19.35 -1.22
C THR A 237 10.87 -18.37 -0.06
N VAL A 238 9.86 -17.53 0.14
CA VAL A 238 9.83 -16.47 1.15
C VAL A 238 8.67 -16.70 2.09
N HIS A 239 8.92 -16.54 3.38
CA HIS A 239 7.93 -16.71 4.44
C HIS A 239 7.71 -15.43 5.25
N VAL A 240 6.57 -15.34 5.94
CA VAL A 240 6.18 -14.15 6.73
C VAL A 240 7.11 -13.86 7.90
N GLU A 241 7.67 -14.91 8.49
CA GLU A 241 8.64 -14.82 9.57
C GLU A 241 9.98 -14.24 9.11
N GLN A 242 10.28 -14.30 7.82
CA GLN A 242 11.49 -13.71 7.24
C GLN A 242 11.33 -12.21 6.94
N ALA A 243 10.11 -11.68 7.00
CA ALA A 243 9.84 -10.27 6.71
C ALA A 243 10.53 -9.36 7.72
N VAL A 244 11.50 -8.57 7.25
CA VAL A 244 12.16 -7.54 8.08
C VAL A 244 11.40 -6.21 8.01
N GLN A 245 10.77 -5.93 6.87
CA GLN A 245 10.08 -4.68 6.64
C GLN A 245 9.00 -4.83 5.57
N TYR A 246 7.79 -4.45 5.91
CA TYR A 246 6.73 -4.19 4.94
C TYR A 246 6.72 -2.72 4.53
N TYR A 247 6.36 -2.49 3.27
CA TYR A 247 6.19 -1.15 2.71
C TYR A 247 4.79 -1.02 2.13
N ARG A 248 4.35 0.22 2.00
CA ARG A 248 3.19 0.59 1.19
C ARG A 248 1.93 -0.15 1.67
N SER A 249 1.69 -0.17 2.99
CA SER A 249 0.58 -0.92 3.60
C SER A 249 0.60 -2.43 3.32
N SER A 250 1.78 -3.04 3.48
CA SER A 250 2.03 -4.48 3.25
C SER A 250 1.82 -4.94 1.80
N SER A 251 1.92 -4.03 0.83
CA SER A 251 1.85 -4.37 -0.61
C SER A 251 3.23 -4.55 -1.26
N PHE A 252 4.30 -4.40 -0.47
CA PHE A 252 5.66 -4.74 -0.85
C PHE A 252 6.42 -5.19 0.40
N MET A 253 7.32 -6.17 0.29
CA MET A 253 8.00 -6.79 1.43
C MET A 253 9.49 -6.94 1.14
N LEU A 254 10.32 -6.63 2.15
CA LEU A 254 11.71 -7.03 2.23
C LEU A 254 11.83 -8.17 3.26
N ALA A 255 12.41 -9.28 2.83
CA ALA A 255 12.60 -10.47 3.66
C ALA A 255 14.08 -10.86 3.73
N LEU A 256 14.56 -11.25 4.91
CA LEU A 256 15.92 -11.74 5.13
C LEU A 256 15.88 -13.26 5.31
N THR A 257 16.62 -14.00 4.49
CA THR A 257 16.57 -15.47 4.49
C THR A 257 16.97 -16.12 5.82
N SER A 258 17.86 -15.49 6.58
CA SER A 258 18.29 -15.97 7.90
C SER A 258 17.42 -15.48 9.06
N TYR A 259 16.43 -14.62 8.81
CA TYR A 259 15.58 -14.08 9.85
C TYR A 259 14.35 -14.97 10.09
N ASN A 260 13.99 -15.13 11.36
CA ASN A 260 12.80 -15.85 11.75
C ASN A 260 12.14 -15.12 12.93
N ASN A 261 11.14 -14.29 12.62
CA ASN A 261 10.33 -13.61 13.61
C ASN A 261 9.22 -14.55 14.13
N SER A 262 9.40 -15.05 15.36
CA SER A 262 8.41 -15.90 16.01
C SER A 262 7.03 -15.25 16.16
N ALA A 263 6.94 -13.92 16.28
CA ALA A 263 5.67 -13.21 16.34
C ALA A 263 4.86 -13.28 15.03
N ASN A 264 5.53 -13.54 13.90
CA ASN A 264 4.92 -13.65 12.58
C ASN A 264 4.59 -15.10 12.18
N LEU A 265 4.75 -16.07 13.08
CA LEU A 265 4.40 -17.45 12.76
C LEU A 265 2.90 -17.56 12.46
N PRO A 266 2.48 -18.40 11.50
CA PRO A 266 1.08 -18.68 11.22
C PRO A 266 0.25 -19.08 12.44
N SER A 267 0.85 -19.75 13.43
CA SER A 267 0.19 -20.10 14.70
C SER A 267 -0.16 -18.90 15.59
N ASN A 268 0.54 -17.77 15.38
CA ASN A 268 0.39 -16.52 16.12
C ASN A 268 -0.40 -15.47 15.32
N ALA A 269 -0.88 -15.85 14.14
CA ALA A 269 -1.68 -14.97 13.30
C ALA A 269 -3.02 -14.63 13.99
N PRO A 270 -3.45 -13.36 13.98
CA PRO A 270 -4.78 -12.96 14.42
C PRO A 270 -5.86 -13.73 13.65
N THR A 271 -6.85 -14.27 14.37
CA THR A 271 -7.94 -15.03 13.76
C THR A 271 -8.92 -14.17 12.99
N ASP A 272 -9.07 -12.90 13.37
CA ASP A 272 -9.93 -11.91 12.71
C ASP A 272 -9.43 -10.46 12.95
N ASN A 273 -10.20 -9.48 12.47
CA ASN A 273 -9.91 -8.06 12.64
C ASN A 273 -10.06 -7.54 14.09
N ASN A 274 -10.71 -8.31 14.97
CA ASN A 274 -10.97 -7.96 16.35
C ASN A 274 -9.98 -8.62 17.33
N THR A 275 -9.17 -9.55 16.81
CA THR A 275 -8.14 -10.24 17.58
C THR A 275 -6.96 -9.31 17.78
N GLU A 276 -6.61 -9.04 19.03
CA GLU A 276 -5.46 -8.20 19.36
C GLU A 276 -4.18 -8.85 18.82
N ALA A 277 -3.37 -8.04 18.12
CA ALA A 277 -2.05 -8.49 17.70
C ALA A 277 -1.19 -8.76 18.93
N LEU A 278 -0.23 -9.69 18.82
CA LEU A 278 0.86 -9.77 19.81
C LEU A 278 1.46 -8.37 20.05
N PRO A 279 2.01 -8.05 21.22
CA PRO A 279 2.67 -6.78 21.43
C PRO A 279 3.96 -6.71 20.58
N PRO A 280 4.43 -5.52 20.15
CA PRO A 280 5.71 -5.38 19.41
C PRO A 280 6.92 -5.97 20.14
N SER A 281 6.87 -6.06 21.47
CA SER A 281 7.90 -6.73 22.27
C SER A 281 8.05 -8.23 22.00
N SER A 282 7.08 -8.86 21.34
CA SER A 282 7.17 -10.25 20.89
C SER A 282 8.01 -10.42 19.62
N ASP A 283 8.38 -9.32 18.93
CA ASP A 283 9.19 -9.41 17.72
C ASP A 283 10.60 -9.91 18.04
N THR A 284 11.05 -10.90 17.27
CA THR A 284 12.41 -11.44 17.39
C THR A 284 13.40 -10.42 16.85
N SER A 285 14.48 -10.15 17.57
CA SER A 285 15.53 -9.25 17.07
C SER A 285 16.19 -9.80 15.80
N LEU A 286 16.73 -8.93 14.96
CA LEU A 286 17.52 -9.35 13.80
C LEU A 286 18.67 -10.28 14.23
N PRO A 287 19.04 -11.28 13.39
CA PRO A 287 20.09 -12.21 13.73
C PRO A 287 21.43 -11.50 13.96
N THR A 288 22.17 -11.90 14.99
CA THR A 288 23.51 -11.34 15.25
C THR A 288 24.41 -11.55 14.04
N GLY A 289 25.15 -10.48 13.67
CA GLY A 289 26.01 -10.48 12.50
C GLY A 289 25.32 -10.01 11.21
N THR A 290 24.02 -9.70 11.23
CA THR A 290 23.34 -9.07 10.09
C THR A 290 24.06 -7.77 9.71
N ASN A 291 24.35 -7.60 8.42
CA ASN A 291 24.97 -6.38 7.91
C ASN A 291 23.95 -5.23 7.92
N THR A 292 23.96 -4.43 8.98
CA THR A 292 23.01 -3.33 9.17
C THR A 292 23.21 -2.17 8.19
N THR A 293 24.43 -1.95 7.69
CA THR A 293 24.71 -0.94 6.66
C THR A 293 24.05 -1.31 5.33
N PHE A 294 24.18 -2.57 4.91
CA PHE A 294 23.51 -3.04 3.71
C PHE A 294 21.99 -3.03 3.88
N LEU A 295 21.47 -3.51 5.03
CA LEU A 295 20.04 -3.44 5.34
C LEU A 295 19.51 -2.00 5.32
N ALA A 296 20.25 -1.03 5.86
CA ALA A 296 19.85 0.38 5.81
C ALA A 296 19.78 0.89 4.37
N CYS A 297 20.78 0.58 3.53
CA CYS A 297 20.74 0.92 2.10
C CYS A 297 19.49 0.33 1.42
N LEU A 298 19.25 -0.98 1.61
CA LEU A 298 18.06 -1.63 1.05
C LEU A 298 16.79 -0.92 1.52
N ASN A 299 16.66 -0.67 2.83
CA ASN A 299 15.46 -0.08 3.41
C ASN A 299 15.18 1.33 2.88
N ASP A 300 16.21 2.18 2.85
CA ASP A 300 16.09 3.57 2.40
C ASP A 300 15.81 3.64 0.90
N THR A 301 16.53 2.84 0.09
CA THR A 301 16.32 2.79 -1.36
C THR A 301 14.95 2.23 -1.71
N ILE A 302 14.46 1.17 -1.05
CA ILE A 302 13.12 0.62 -1.28
C ILE A 302 12.06 1.66 -0.89
N GLY A 303 12.18 2.26 0.30
CA GLY A 303 11.22 3.25 0.77
C GLY A 303 11.12 4.48 -0.15
N ALA A 304 12.24 4.91 -0.73
CA ALA A 304 12.29 5.99 -1.71
C ALA A 304 11.78 5.57 -3.10
N SER A 305 12.15 4.39 -3.59
CA SER A 305 11.94 3.98 -4.99
C SER A 305 10.66 3.21 -5.25
N VAL A 306 10.05 2.55 -4.25
CA VAL A 306 8.86 1.72 -4.47
C VAL A 306 7.75 2.57 -5.10
N PRO A 307 7.17 2.17 -6.24
CA PRO A 307 6.13 2.98 -6.89
C PRO A 307 4.93 3.21 -5.96
N ILE A 308 4.45 4.45 -5.88
CA ILE A 308 3.20 4.78 -5.17
C ILE A 308 2.29 5.60 -6.09
N MET A 309 0.98 5.49 -5.89
CA MET A 309 -0.01 6.24 -6.64
C MET A 309 0.23 7.76 -6.50
N ASP A 310 0.38 8.43 -7.63
CA ASP A 310 0.58 9.89 -7.70
C ASP A 310 -0.68 10.62 -7.28
N ALA A 311 -0.56 11.79 -6.65
CA ALA A 311 -1.70 12.68 -6.44
C ALA A 311 -2.47 12.87 -7.76
N ALA A 312 -3.81 12.94 -7.69
CA ALA A 312 -4.60 13.25 -8.87
C ALA A 312 -4.06 14.55 -9.49
N PRO A 313 -3.90 14.62 -10.83
CA PRO A 313 -3.44 15.84 -11.47
C PRO A 313 -4.36 16.96 -11.02
N GLY A 314 -3.82 17.86 -10.19
CA GLY A 314 -4.56 19.04 -9.82
C GLY A 314 -4.89 19.75 -11.11
N THR A 315 -6.17 20.05 -11.35
CA THR A 315 -6.47 21.29 -12.06
C THR A 315 -5.63 22.33 -11.36
N LEU A 316 -4.57 22.80 -12.01
CA LEU A 316 -3.71 23.84 -11.48
C LEU A 316 -4.65 24.87 -10.87
N ARG A 317 -4.68 24.98 -9.53
CA ARG A 317 -5.14 26.22 -8.94
C ARG A 317 -4.15 27.19 -9.52
N ALA A 318 -4.60 28.00 -10.48
CA ALA A 318 -3.83 29.10 -11.02
C ALA A 318 -3.36 29.87 -9.79
N THR A 319 -2.15 29.56 -9.34
CA THR A 319 -1.48 30.36 -8.36
C THR A 319 -1.38 31.71 -9.02
N THR A 320 -1.62 32.73 -8.22
CA THR A 320 -1.65 34.16 -8.54
C THR A 320 -0.33 34.69 -9.17
N GLY A 321 0.48 33.84 -9.79
CA GLY A 321 1.72 34.15 -10.51
C GLY A 321 1.54 34.64 -11.95
N LEU A 322 0.35 34.48 -12.57
CA LEU A 322 0.05 35.16 -13.84
C LEU A 322 0.00 36.70 -13.68
N ASN A 323 -0.20 37.20 -12.46
CA ASN A 323 -0.13 38.63 -12.17
C ASN A 323 1.32 39.15 -12.13
N VAL A 324 2.31 38.31 -11.84
CA VAL A 324 3.71 38.75 -11.75
C VAL A 324 4.31 38.94 -13.13
N VAL A 325 4.01 38.06 -14.09
CA VAL A 325 4.47 38.24 -15.50
C VAL A 325 3.77 39.44 -16.15
N GLY A 326 2.46 39.61 -15.88
CA GLY A 326 1.71 40.79 -16.36
C GLY A 326 2.22 42.10 -15.75
N MET A 327 2.51 42.14 -14.45
CA MET A 327 3.09 43.32 -13.80
C MET A 327 4.53 43.59 -14.25
N LEU A 328 5.35 42.56 -14.45
CA LEU A 328 6.72 42.73 -14.96
C LEU A 328 6.70 43.31 -16.38
N TRP A 329 5.79 42.83 -17.23
CA TRP A 329 5.61 43.36 -18.58
C TRP A 329 5.11 44.82 -18.59
N LEU A 330 4.15 45.16 -17.72
CA LEU A 330 3.69 46.54 -17.52
C LEU A 330 4.79 47.47 -17.00
N MET A 331 5.60 47.02 -16.05
CA MET A 331 6.73 47.79 -15.52
C MET A 331 7.80 48.03 -16.59
N ILE A 332 8.13 47.03 -17.40
CA ILE A 332 9.07 47.16 -18.52
C ILE A 332 8.52 48.13 -19.58
N TRP A 333 7.20 48.13 -19.81
CA TRP A 333 6.57 49.05 -20.75
C TRP A 333 6.57 50.50 -20.22
N LEU A 334 6.28 50.71 -18.93
CA LEU A 334 6.30 52.02 -18.30
C LEU A 334 7.72 52.62 -18.17
N LEU A 335 8.74 51.79 -17.97
CA LEU A 335 10.16 52.21 -17.94
C LEU A 335 10.71 52.61 -19.31
N LYS A 336 10.02 52.27 -20.41
CA LYS A 336 10.39 52.70 -21.78
C LYS A 336 9.81 54.05 -22.20
N ILE A 337 8.93 54.63 -21.39
CA ILE A 337 8.22 55.90 -21.69
C ILE A 337 8.91 57.11 -21.04
N PHE A 338 9.94 56.88 -20.21
CA PHE A 338 10.86 57.91 -19.69
C PHE A 338 12.25 57.72 -20.30
#